data_AF-Q09JV9-F1
#
_entry.id   AF-Q09JV9-F1
#
_cell.length_a   1.000
_cell.length_b   1.000
_cell.length_c   1.000
_cell.angle_alpha   90.00
_cell.angle_beta   90.00
_cell.angle_gamma   90.00
#
_symmetry.space_group_name_H-M   'P 1'
#
loop_
_entity.id
_entity.type
_entity.pdbx_description
1 polymer ?
#
loop_
_entity_poly.entity_id
_entity_poly.type
_entity_poly.pdbx_seq_one_letter_code
_entity_poly.pdbx_strand_id
1 'polypeptide(L)'
;MVSVAIAVACLFAAVSTEASAPCNFNGPFQAWRSVNGPGSGGYYMVKTTDPQTPDCPYVLVPRTRLTEGDAVEFTYGSLEDGELTRRTATVSGQGSNIVVTGGDNPGTTTLIFSDYQTCDVVRGPTGGYELWVHADNVHDSSHGCCDTKFYQVTGGNGIRDVYQETCPPLPTQ
;
A
#
# COMPACT_ATOMS: atom_id res chain seq x y z
N MET A 1 28.01 62.58 22.52
CA MET A 1 27.55 61.66 21.45
C MET A 1 27.23 60.34 22.12
N VAL A 2 25.94 60.02 22.27
CA VAL A 2 25.47 58.81 22.96
C VAL A 2 25.46 57.68 21.94
N SER A 3 26.33 56.69 22.12
CA SER A 3 26.39 55.51 21.27
C SER A 3 25.28 54.55 21.66
N VAL A 4 24.31 54.35 20.77
CA VAL A 4 23.25 53.36 20.91
C VAL A 4 23.79 52.04 20.35
N ALA A 5 24.04 51.06 21.23
CA ALA A 5 24.38 49.70 20.84
C ALA A 5 23.08 48.95 20.47
N ILE A 6 22.89 48.64 19.19
CA ILE A 6 21.78 47.83 18.69
C ILE A 6 22.16 46.36 18.88
N ALA A 7 21.53 45.69 19.85
CA ALA A 7 21.64 44.26 20.03
C ALA A 7 20.74 43.54 19.01
N VAL A 8 21.35 42.97 17.97
CA VAL A 8 20.66 42.08 17.03
C VAL A 8 20.56 40.70 17.68
N ALA A 9 19.42 40.42 18.32
CA ALA A 9 19.10 39.09 18.81
C ALA A 9 18.80 38.19 17.60
N CYS A 10 19.72 37.28 17.26
CA CYS A 10 19.46 36.18 16.34
C CYS A 10 18.39 35.26 16.95
N LEU A 11 17.13 35.44 16.54
CA LEU A 11 16.11 34.41 16.69
C LEU A 11 16.51 33.21 15.82
N PHE A 12 17.25 32.27 16.39
CA PHE A 12 17.31 30.92 15.85
C PHE A 12 15.93 30.29 16.08
N ALA A 13 15.06 30.39 15.08
CA ALA A 13 13.88 29.56 15.01
C ALA A 13 14.35 28.11 15.08
N ALA A 14 14.07 27.44 16.19
CA ALA A 14 14.25 26.02 16.32
C ALA A 14 13.35 25.36 15.27
N VAL A 15 13.95 24.95 14.15
CA VAL A 15 13.29 24.10 13.17
C VAL A 15 13.12 22.75 13.88
N SER A 16 11.95 22.52 14.45
CA SER A 16 11.55 21.22 14.95
C SER A 16 11.45 20.29 13.75
N THR A 17 12.51 19.55 13.47
CA THR A 17 12.43 18.36 12.65
C THR A 17 11.54 17.39 13.42
N GLU A 18 10.27 17.27 13.03
CA GLU A 18 9.45 16.14 13.43
C GLU A 18 10.16 14.90 12.93
N ALA A 19 10.94 14.27 13.83
CA ALA A 19 11.58 13.01 13.55
C ALA A 19 10.44 11.99 13.42
N SER A 20 10.05 11.69 12.19
CA SER A 20 9.19 10.55 11.91
C SER A 20 9.78 9.33 12.61
N ALA A 21 8.97 8.63 13.39
CA ALA A 21 9.43 7.44 14.10
C ALA A 21 10.10 6.50 13.08
N PRO A 22 11.26 5.92 13.40
CA PRO A 22 11.98 5.08 12.45
C PRO A 22 11.13 3.86 12.06
N CYS A 23 11.08 3.56 10.76
CA CYS A 23 10.31 2.44 10.26
C CYS A 23 10.84 1.10 10.80
N ASN A 24 9.96 0.31 11.40
CA ASN A 24 10.29 -1.05 11.83
C ASN A 24 9.97 -2.05 10.73
N PHE A 25 10.98 -2.42 9.95
CA PHE A 25 10.86 -3.42 8.88
C PHE A 25 11.09 -4.87 9.34
N ASN A 26 11.19 -5.10 10.66
CA ASN A 26 11.43 -6.43 11.20
C ASN A 26 10.10 -7.21 11.26
N GLY A 27 10.06 -8.31 10.51
CA GLY A 27 8.97 -9.28 10.58
C GLY A 27 9.01 -10.17 11.83
N PRO A 28 8.17 -11.22 11.88
CA PRO A 28 7.35 -11.72 10.78
C PRO A 28 6.11 -10.86 10.52
N PHE A 29 5.81 -10.62 9.24
CA PHE A 29 4.55 -10.01 8.83
C PHE A 29 3.47 -11.09 8.63
N GLN A 30 2.24 -10.76 8.98
CA GLN A 30 1.10 -11.69 8.98
C GLN A 30 0.14 -11.33 7.85
N ALA A 31 0.07 -12.18 6.83
CA ALA A 31 -0.74 -12.00 5.64
C ALA A 31 -2.22 -11.81 5.96
N TRP A 32 -2.79 -12.60 6.88
CA TRP A 32 -4.20 -12.47 7.23
C TRP A 32 -4.51 -11.10 7.89
N ARG A 33 -3.55 -10.47 8.58
CA ARG A 33 -3.74 -9.11 9.12
C ARG A 33 -3.71 -8.06 8.02
N SER A 34 -2.79 -8.19 7.07
CA SER A 34 -2.70 -7.31 5.90
C SER A 34 -3.96 -7.39 5.04
N VAL A 35 -4.45 -8.61 4.73
CA VAL A 35 -5.70 -8.82 3.97
C VAL A 35 -6.92 -8.17 4.65
N ASN A 36 -6.98 -8.22 5.98
CA ASN A 36 -8.05 -7.55 6.73
C ASN A 36 -7.88 -6.03 6.78
N GLY A 37 -6.65 -5.52 6.70
CA GLY A 37 -6.33 -4.10 6.81
C GLY A 37 -7.03 -3.41 7.99
N PRO A 38 -7.58 -2.20 7.79
CA PRO A 38 -8.34 -1.48 8.83
C PRO A 38 -9.73 -2.08 9.09
N GLY A 39 -10.16 -3.10 8.32
CA GLY A 39 -11.42 -3.82 8.50
C GLY A 39 -12.57 -3.39 7.58
N SER A 40 -12.36 -2.40 6.71
CA SER A 40 -13.33 -1.96 5.70
C SER A 40 -12.62 -1.29 4.53
N GLY A 41 -13.36 -0.95 3.47
CA GLY A 41 -12.80 -0.25 2.31
C GLY A 41 -12.05 -1.18 1.37
N GLY A 42 -10.90 -0.73 0.90
CA GLY A 42 -10.08 -1.44 -0.07
C GLY A 42 -8.80 -0.71 -0.40
N TYR A 43 -7.99 -1.34 -1.24
CA TYR A 43 -6.64 -0.89 -1.59
C TYR A 43 -6.53 -0.77 -3.09
N TYR A 44 -5.86 0.28 -3.55
CA TYR A 44 -5.32 0.35 -4.91
C TYR A 44 -3.87 -0.13 -4.91
N MET A 45 -3.45 -0.79 -5.98
CA MET A 45 -2.02 -0.85 -6.28
C MET A 45 -1.64 0.52 -6.84
N VAL A 46 -0.69 1.19 -6.22
CA VAL A 46 -0.22 2.50 -6.69
C VAL A 46 1.02 2.39 -7.54
N LYS A 47 1.92 1.46 -7.19
CA LYS A 47 3.19 1.23 -7.89
C LYS A 47 3.49 -0.24 -8.05
N THR A 48 4.13 -0.61 -9.16
CA THR A 48 4.58 -1.97 -9.43
C THR A 48 5.85 -2.01 -10.26
N THR A 49 6.58 -3.11 -10.22
CA THR A 49 7.65 -3.41 -11.20
C THR A 49 7.22 -4.37 -12.30
N ASP A 50 5.96 -4.84 -12.30
CA ASP A 50 5.43 -5.70 -13.35
C ASP A 50 4.94 -4.86 -14.54
N PRO A 51 5.51 -5.05 -15.76
CA PRO A 51 5.11 -4.28 -16.93
C PRO A 51 3.73 -4.64 -17.47
N GLN A 52 3.12 -5.74 -17.02
CA GLN A 52 1.82 -6.22 -17.51
C GLN A 52 0.66 -5.83 -16.60
N THR A 53 0.90 -5.17 -15.47
CA THR A 53 -0.17 -4.73 -14.58
C THR A 53 -1.07 -3.71 -15.28
N PRO A 54 -2.41 -3.90 -15.27
CA PRO A 54 -3.38 -2.96 -15.82
C PRO A 54 -3.45 -1.68 -14.99
N ASP A 55 -4.19 -0.69 -15.48
CA ASP A 55 -4.39 0.58 -14.76
C ASP A 55 -5.47 0.45 -13.66
N CYS A 56 -5.31 1.23 -12.59
CA CYS A 56 -6.17 1.30 -11.41
C CYS A 56 -6.55 -0.07 -10.81
N PRO A 57 -5.63 -1.04 -10.66
CA PRO A 57 -5.96 -2.32 -10.05
C PRO A 57 -6.29 -2.11 -8.57
N TYR A 58 -7.30 -2.84 -8.09
CA TYR A 58 -7.78 -2.71 -6.74
C TYR A 58 -8.22 -4.04 -6.14
N VAL A 59 -8.28 -4.07 -4.81
CA VAL A 59 -8.92 -5.12 -4.01
C VAL A 59 -9.78 -4.50 -2.92
N LEU A 60 -10.85 -5.18 -2.54
CA LEU A 60 -11.67 -4.80 -1.38
C LEU A 60 -11.34 -5.69 -0.19
N VAL A 61 -11.31 -5.10 1.00
CA VAL A 61 -11.13 -5.85 2.25
C VAL A 61 -12.28 -6.88 2.37
N PRO A 62 -12.02 -8.17 2.64
CA PRO A 62 -13.09 -9.17 2.69
C PRO A 62 -14.18 -8.84 3.72
N ARG A 63 -15.45 -9.10 3.38
CA ARG A 63 -16.58 -8.92 4.32
C ARG A 63 -16.46 -9.81 5.55
N THR A 64 -15.96 -11.02 5.36
CA THR A 64 -15.69 -11.97 6.42
C THR A 64 -14.24 -11.80 6.85
N ARG A 65 -14.04 -11.46 8.12
CA ARG A 65 -12.70 -11.29 8.68
C ARG A 65 -11.93 -12.60 8.58
N LEU A 66 -10.75 -12.51 8.00
CA LEU A 66 -9.85 -13.64 7.82
C LEU A 66 -9.10 -13.94 9.12
N THR A 67 -8.93 -15.22 9.47
CA THR A 67 -7.97 -15.66 10.49
C THR A 67 -6.87 -16.53 9.84
N GLU A 68 -5.81 -16.85 10.59
CA GLU A 68 -4.67 -17.62 10.07
C GLU A 68 -5.13 -18.98 9.50
N GLY A 69 -4.83 -19.23 8.23
CA GLY A 69 -5.18 -20.47 7.53
C GLY A 69 -6.62 -20.56 7.00
N ASP A 70 -7.50 -19.62 7.34
CA ASP A 70 -8.84 -19.54 6.75
C ASP A 70 -8.77 -19.11 5.28
N ALA A 71 -9.87 -19.33 4.55
CA ALA A 71 -10.08 -18.86 3.20
C ALA A 71 -11.44 -18.18 3.07
N VAL A 72 -11.49 -16.99 2.46
CA VAL A 72 -12.72 -16.21 2.28
C VAL A 72 -12.79 -15.63 0.87
N GLU A 73 -14.00 -15.32 0.40
CA GLU A 73 -14.18 -14.59 -0.85
C GLU A 73 -13.77 -13.12 -0.69
N PHE A 74 -13.14 -12.55 -1.71
CA PHE A 74 -12.86 -11.13 -1.81
C PHE A 74 -13.16 -10.61 -3.23
N THR A 75 -13.32 -9.29 -3.34
CA THR A 75 -13.55 -8.60 -4.61
C THR A 75 -12.26 -7.93 -5.08
N TYR A 76 -12.02 -7.99 -6.38
CA TYR A 76 -10.91 -7.30 -7.04
C TYR A 76 -11.32 -6.81 -8.42
N GLY A 77 -10.47 -5.98 -9.02
CA GLY A 77 -10.65 -5.55 -10.40
C GLY A 77 -9.60 -4.53 -10.83
N SER A 78 -9.86 -3.92 -11.96
CA SER A 78 -9.04 -2.87 -12.59
C SER A 78 -9.90 -2.01 -13.49
N LEU A 79 -9.36 -0.89 -13.97
CA LEU A 79 -10.03 -0.03 -14.93
C LEU A 79 -10.12 -0.71 -16.30
N GLU A 80 -11.33 -0.86 -16.83
CA GLU A 80 -11.61 -1.31 -18.19
C GLU A 80 -12.75 -0.45 -18.75
N ASP A 81 -12.60 0.06 -19.97
CA ASP A 81 -13.62 0.89 -20.65
C ASP A 81 -14.15 2.08 -19.82
N GLY A 82 -13.30 2.66 -18.96
CA GLY A 82 -13.63 3.82 -18.12
C GLY A 82 -14.29 3.49 -16.79
N GLU A 83 -14.54 2.21 -16.48
CA GLU A 83 -15.14 1.76 -15.23
C GLU A 83 -14.26 0.74 -14.50
N LEU A 84 -14.36 0.68 -13.17
CA LEU A 84 -13.71 -0.37 -12.39
C LEU A 84 -14.52 -1.66 -12.53
N THR A 85 -13.90 -2.67 -13.15
CA THR A 85 -14.47 -4.02 -13.19
C THR A 85 -14.62 -4.61 -11.80
N ARG A 86 -15.55 -5.54 -11.64
CA ARG A 86 -15.78 -6.24 -10.37
C ARG A 86 -15.73 -7.75 -10.58
N ARG A 87 -14.73 -8.40 -9.99
CA ARG A 87 -14.51 -9.84 -10.03
C ARG A 87 -14.40 -10.38 -8.62
N THR A 88 -14.63 -11.68 -8.43
CA THR A 88 -14.46 -12.36 -7.13
C THR A 88 -13.46 -13.51 -7.24
N ALA A 89 -12.75 -13.74 -6.15
CA ALA A 89 -11.84 -14.87 -5.97
C ALA A 89 -11.78 -15.25 -4.48
N THR A 90 -11.06 -16.31 -4.15
CA THR A 90 -10.85 -16.73 -2.76
C THR A 90 -9.43 -16.39 -2.31
N VAL A 91 -9.30 -15.80 -1.13
CA VAL A 91 -8.00 -15.44 -0.52
C VAL A 91 -7.83 -16.16 0.82
N SER A 92 -6.60 -16.61 1.08
CA SER A 92 -6.16 -17.12 2.39
C SER A 92 -4.84 -16.48 2.82
N GLY A 93 -4.62 -16.37 4.12
CA GLY A 93 -3.41 -15.80 4.71
C GLY A 93 -2.68 -16.85 5.53
N GLN A 94 -1.44 -17.18 5.13
CA GLN A 94 -0.61 -18.21 5.76
C GLN A 94 0.81 -17.67 6.00
N GLY A 95 1.15 -17.40 7.26
CA GLY A 95 2.38 -16.71 7.61
C GLY A 95 2.47 -15.36 6.88
N SER A 96 3.52 -15.15 6.09
CA SER A 96 3.68 -13.96 5.25
C SER A 96 3.06 -14.09 3.86
N ASN A 97 2.41 -15.20 3.52
CA ASN A 97 1.89 -15.44 2.17
C ASN A 97 0.38 -15.18 2.11
N ILE A 98 -0.01 -14.36 1.13
CA ILE A 98 -1.39 -14.16 0.68
C ILE A 98 -1.57 -15.09 -0.52
N VAL A 99 -2.45 -16.08 -0.37
CA VAL A 99 -2.69 -17.09 -1.42
C VAL A 99 -4.07 -16.86 -2.01
N VAL A 100 -4.10 -16.56 -3.32
CA VAL A 100 -5.33 -16.37 -4.09
C VAL A 100 -5.60 -17.61 -4.92
N THR A 101 -6.85 -18.10 -4.84
CA THR A 101 -7.35 -19.24 -5.61
C THR A 101 -8.64 -18.86 -6.33
N GLY A 102 -8.84 -19.42 -7.52
CA GLY A 102 -9.91 -18.99 -8.43
C GLY A 102 -9.66 -17.62 -9.06
N GLY A 103 -10.63 -17.12 -9.82
CA GLY A 103 -10.49 -15.89 -10.59
C GLY A 103 -9.53 -16.00 -11.78
N ASP A 104 -9.17 -14.86 -12.34
CA ASP A 104 -8.36 -14.78 -13.57
C ASP A 104 -6.86 -14.96 -13.30
N ASN A 105 -6.40 -14.64 -12.08
CA ASN A 105 -4.99 -14.61 -11.71
C ASN A 105 -4.72 -15.29 -10.34
N PRO A 106 -4.86 -16.62 -10.24
CA PRO A 106 -4.49 -17.35 -9.03
C PRO A 106 -2.97 -17.27 -8.81
N GLY A 107 -2.54 -17.27 -7.54
CA GLY A 107 -1.13 -17.14 -7.23
C GLY A 107 -0.84 -16.93 -5.75
N THR A 108 0.45 -16.85 -5.43
CA THR A 108 0.93 -16.54 -4.08
C THR A 108 1.68 -15.22 -4.10
N THR A 109 1.23 -14.29 -3.27
CA THR A 109 1.85 -13.00 -3.01
C THR A 109 2.53 -13.05 -1.65
N THR A 110 3.79 -12.64 -1.56
CA THR A 110 4.54 -12.61 -0.30
C THR A 110 4.54 -11.20 0.29
N LEU A 111 4.05 -11.07 1.52
CA LEU A 111 4.05 -9.83 2.29
C LEU A 111 5.48 -9.47 2.74
N ILE A 112 5.97 -8.32 2.26
CA ILE A 112 7.32 -7.82 2.54
C ILE A 112 7.31 -6.82 3.69
N PHE A 113 6.27 -5.99 3.76
CA PHE A 113 5.99 -5.05 4.84
C PHE A 113 4.52 -4.68 4.85
N SER A 114 4.00 -4.40 6.02
CA SER A 114 2.64 -3.88 6.22
C SER A 114 2.60 -3.09 7.51
N ASP A 115 1.87 -1.99 7.51
CA ASP A 115 1.44 -1.32 8.74
C ASP A 115 0.07 -1.85 9.25
N TYR A 116 -0.54 -2.76 8.49
CA TYR A 116 -1.86 -3.35 8.68
C TYR A 116 -3.02 -2.34 8.69
N GLN A 117 -2.81 -1.13 8.16
CA GLN A 117 -3.81 -0.05 8.19
C GLN A 117 -3.87 0.70 6.87
N THR A 118 -2.76 1.29 6.44
CA THR A 118 -2.77 2.24 5.32
C THR A 118 -2.08 1.72 4.08
N CYS A 119 -1.11 0.80 4.21
CA CYS A 119 -0.35 0.35 3.06
C CYS A 119 0.39 -0.97 3.27
N ASP A 120 0.69 -1.62 2.15
CA ASP A 120 1.38 -2.89 2.08
C ASP A 120 2.43 -2.87 0.96
N VAL A 121 3.57 -3.48 1.23
CA VAL A 121 4.57 -3.81 0.20
C VAL A 121 4.61 -5.32 0.07
N VAL A 122 4.39 -5.80 -1.14
CA VAL A 122 4.33 -7.23 -1.43
C VAL A 122 5.20 -7.59 -2.62
N ARG A 123 5.50 -8.87 -2.74
CA ARG A 123 6.03 -9.48 -3.95
C ARG A 123 4.93 -10.32 -4.58
N GLY A 124 4.46 -9.91 -5.76
CA GLY A 124 3.40 -10.59 -6.51
C GLY A 124 3.82 -11.97 -7.03
N PRO A 125 2.87 -12.75 -7.56
CA PRO A 125 3.09 -14.13 -8.00
C PRO A 125 4.04 -14.25 -9.21
N THR A 126 4.13 -13.22 -10.04
CA THR A 126 5.07 -13.13 -11.17
C THR A 126 6.47 -12.71 -10.73
N GLY A 127 6.66 -12.39 -9.45
CA GLY A 127 7.92 -12.01 -8.84
C GLY A 127 8.20 -10.51 -8.78
N GLY A 128 7.34 -9.67 -9.38
CA GLY A 128 7.40 -8.21 -9.27
C GLY A 128 7.06 -7.70 -7.87
N TYR A 129 7.54 -6.50 -7.52
CA TYR A 129 7.19 -5.83 -6.27
C TYR A 129 6.03 -4.88 -6.50
N GLU A 130 5.13 -4.81 -5.52
CA GLU A 130 3.92 -4.01 -5.59
C GLU A 130 3.78 -3.19 -4.30
N LEU A 131 3.37 -1.93 -4.45
CA LEU A 131 2.94 -1.05 -3.36
C LEU A 131 1.43 -0.90 -3.44
N TRP A 132 0.75 -1.34 -2.39
CA TRP A 132 -0.69 -1.22 -2.21
C TRP A 132 -0.98 -0.18 -1.14
N VAL A 133 -1.96 0.68 -1.39
CA VAL A 133 -2.34 1.77 -0.49
C VAL A 133 -3.85 1.76 -0.32
N HIS A 134 -4.30 1.90 0.93
CA HIS A 134 -5.71 1.97 1.27
C HIS A 134 -6.33 3.21 0.62
N ALA A 135 -7.56 3.10 0.12
CA ALA A 135 -8.20 4.16 -0.66
C ALA A 135 -8.30 5.50 0.08
N ASP A 136 -8.43 5.47 1.41
CA ASP A 136 -8.46 6.70 2.24
C ASP A 136 -7.13 7.46 2.28
N ASN A 137 -6.03 6.82 1.85
CA ASN A 137 -4.66 7.35 1.90
C ASN A 137 -4.02 7.51 0.52
N VAL A 138 -4.71 7.13 -0.56
CA VAL A 138 -4.10 7.07 -1.90
C VAL A 138 -3.72 8.44 -2.47
N HIS A 139 -4.34 9.51 -1.96
CA HIS A 139 -4.05 10.90 -2.34
C HIS A 139 -3.00 11.56 -1.43
N ASP A 140 -2.45 10.81 -0.45
CA ASP A 140 -1.38 11.33 0.39
C ASP A 140 -0.12 11.54 -0.46
N SER A 141 0.59 12.65 -0.23
CA SER A 141 1.83 12.95 -0.97
C SER A 141 2.99 11.99 -0.64
N SER A 142 2.83 11.17 0.40
CA SER A 142 3.78 10.15 0.83
C SER A 142 3.05 9.07 1.64
N HIS A 143 3.42 7.81 1.42
CA HIS A 143 2.94 6.63 2.15
C HIS A 143 3.99 6.14 3.16
N GLY A 144 4.87 7.05 3.60
CA GLY A 144 5.80 6.86 4.72
C GLY A 144 6.67 5.60 4.59
N CYS A 145 6.49 4.67 5.53
CA CYS A 145 7.32 3.47 5.61
C CYS A 145 7.12 2.51 4.43
N CYS A 146 5.94 2.51 3.79
CA CYS A 146 5.72 1.67 2.62
C CYS A 146 6.46 2.20 1.39
N ASP A 147 6.48 3.51 1.16
CA ASP A 147 7.32 4.10 0.10
C ASP A 147 8.80 3.77 0.35
N THR A 148 9.28 3.98 1.58
CA THR A 148 10.67 3.67 1.96
C THR A 148 11.00 2.19 1.69
N LYS A 149 10.12 1.27 2.11
CA LYS A 149 10.34 -0.16 1.90
C LYS A 149 10.28 -0.55 0.43
N PHE A 150 9.32 -0.01 -0.32
CA PHE A 150 9.15 -0.28 -1.74
C PHE A 150 10.39 0.17 -2.54
N TYR A 151 10.88 1.38 -2.30
CA TYR A 151 12.14 1.85 -2.89
C TYR A 151 13.34 0.99 -2.48
N GLN A 152 13.39 0.53 -1.22
CA GLN A 152 14.47 -0.35 -0.76
C GLN A 152 14.51 -1.68 -1.54
N VAL A 153 13.36 -2.30 -1.79
CA VAL A 153 13.32 -3.64 -2.43
C VAL A 153 13.41 -3.59 -3.96
N THR A 154 13.02 -2.47 -4.57
CA THR A 154 13.13 -2.25 -6.02
C THR A 154 14.44 -1.59 -6.43
N GLY A 155 15.14 -0.95 -5.49
CA GLY A 155 16.27 -0.06 -5.78
C GLY A 155 15.88 1.16 -6.63
N GLY A 156 14.59 1.49 -6.73
CA GLY A 156 14.07 2.59 -7.53
C GLY A 156 14.01 2.35 -9.04
N ASN A 157 14.19 1.10 -9.50
CA ASN A 157 14.25 0.79 -10.93
C ASN A 157 12.99 0.09 -11.43
N GLY A 158 12.61 0.38 -12.69
CA GLY A 158 11.52 -0.31 -13.37
C GLY A 158 10.14 -0.10 -12.72
N ILE A 159 9.97 0.96 -11.94
CA ILE A 159 8.72 1.29 -11.26
C ILE A 159 7.76 1.92 -12.27
N ARG A 160 6.53 1.40 -12.30
CA ARG A 160 5.38 2.01 -12.97
C ARG A 160 4.37 2.47 -11.92
N ASP A 161 3.88 3.69 -12.07
CA ASP A 161 2.70 4.17 -11.37
C ASP A 161 1.46 3.65 -12.10
N VAL A 162 0.70 2.78 -11.44
CA VAL A 162 -0.50 2.12 -12.00
C VAL A 162 -1.80 2.70 -11.42
N TYR A 163 -1.70 3.52 -10.38
CA TYR A 163 -2.77 4.41 -9.95
C TYR A 163 -2.57 5.81 -10.55
N GLN A 164 -3.67 6.46 -10.91
CA GLN A 164 -3.73 7.82 -11.42
C GLN A 164 -4.86 8.56 -10.70
N GLU A 165 -4.77 9.89 -10.57
CA GLU A 165 -5.83 10.72 -9.96
C GLU A 165 -7.19 10.60 -10.68
N THR A 166 -7.19 10.09 -11.92
CA THR A 166 -8.39 9.82 -12.71
C THR A 166 -9.00 8.43 -12.46
N CYS A 167 -8.40 7.60 -11.60
CA CYS A 167 -8.98 6.31 -11.23
C CYS A 167 -10.35 6.53 -10.56
N PRO A 168 -11.42 5.85 -11.00
CA PRO A 168 -12.72 5.94 -10.35
C PRO A 168 -12.62 5.49 -8.89
N PRO A 169 -13.47 6.00 -7.99
CA PRO A 169 -13.50 5.55 -6.60
C PRO A 169 -13.87 4.07 -6.50
N LEU A 170 -13.43 3.41 -5.43
CA LEU A 170 -13.69 1.99 -5.23
C LEU A 170 -15.20 1.71 -5.20
N PRO A 171 -15.65 0.60 -5.82
CA PRO A 171 -17.04 0.21 -5.75
C PRO A 171 -17.43 -0.11 -4.30
N THR A 172 -18.66 0.23 -3.94
CA THR A 172 -19.21 -0.14 -2.62
C THR A 172 -19.37 -1.66 -2.54
N GLN A 173 -18.97 -2.22 -1.39
CA GLN A 173 -19.11 -3.65 -1.18
C GLN A 173 -20.56 -4.07 -1.12
#